data_AF-A0AA88XMF7-F1
#
_entry.id   AF-A0AA88XMF7-F1
#
_cell.length_a   1.000
_cell.length_b   1.000
_cell.length_c   1.000
_cell.angle_alpha   90.00
_cell.angle_beta   90.00
_cell.angle_gamma   90.00
#
_symmetry.space_group_name_H-M   'P 1'
#
loop_
_entity.id
_entity.type
_entity.pdbx_description
1 polymer ?
#
loop_
_entity_poly.entity_id
_entity_poly.type
_entity_poly.pdbx_seq_one_letter_code
_entity_poly.pdbx_strand_id
1 'polypeptide(L)'
;VFGAVAIGLGIWVAVDDPTFVALTHMDELSVIDQSYVLNGAYVIMAGGAAIFIFGLMGIIAACSANACLLGTWEKHLDQAIENKLKEEYNGLWNSENSFTKHFDNIQKSCCGFQNSSDFELTTNWNKTLDDGNTAVVPLACCKLKNSTSVGNDTSSAAQRIDCQASPTDENSFSMGCKEKIEDVFEKYQAIIIGVTVTLVFCQVNKLWAFKECLTGDLWK
;
A
#
# COMPACT_ATOMS: atom_id res chain seq x y z
N VAL A 1 -4.27 6.40 -23.01
CA VAL A 1 -4.21 5.79 -24.36
C VAL A 1 -5.38 4.85 -24.62
N PHE A 2 -5.55 3.75 -23.87
CA PHE A 2 -6.67 2.82 -24.05
C PHE A 2 -8.06 3.46 -23.99
N GLY A 3 -8.32 4.38 -23.05
CA GLY A 3 -9.59 5.12 -22.98
C GLY A 3 -9.86 6.01 -24.21
N ALA A 4 -8.83 6.65 -24.77
CA ALA A 4 -8.97 7.49 -25.97
C ALA A 4 -9.23 6.66 -27.24
N VAL A 5 -8.60 5.48 -27.35
CA VAL A 5 -8.86 4.53 -28.44
C VAL A 5 -10.27 3.95 -28.33
N ALA A 6 -10.73 3.60 -27.13
CA ALA A 6 -12.09 3.11 -26.90
C ALA A 6 -13.17 4.16 -27.23
N ILE A 7 -12.94 5.42 -26.84
CA ILE A 7 -13.83 6.54 -27.20
C ILE A 7 -13.81 6.77 -28.72
N GLY A 8 -12.63 6.74 -29.35
CA GLY A 8 -12.52 6.89 -30.81
C GLY A 8 -13.26 5.80 -31.58
N LEU A 9 -13.14 4.54 -31.16
CA LEU A 9 -13.88 3.42 -31.73
C LEU A 9 -15.40 3.52 -31.46
N GLY A 10 -15.81 3.93 -30.27
CA GLY A 10 -17.21 4.14 -29.93
C GLY A 10 -17.86 5.27 -30.74
N ILE A 11 -17.13 6.38 -30.95
CA ILE A 11 -17.58 7.49 -31.80
C ILE A 11 -17.63 7.08 -33.27
N TRP A 12 -16.63 6.35 -33.78
CA TRP A 12 -16.64 5.83 -35.16
C TRP A 12 -17.89 4.99 -35.41
N VAL A 13 -18.20 4.05 -34.50
CA VAL A 13 -19.37 3.18 -34.58
C VAL A 13 -20.69 3.95 -34.43
N ALA A 14 -20.71 5.05 -33.67
CA ALA A 14 -21.92 5.87 -33.49
C ALA A 14 -22.18 6.84 -34.66
N VAL A 15 -21.15 7.19 -35.44
CA VAL A 15 -21.23 8.14 -36.56
C VAL A 15 -21.40 7.43 -37.91
N ASP A 16 -20.88 6.21 -38.07
CA ASP A 16 -21.20 5.36 -39.23
C ASP A 16 -22.63 4.81 -39.10
N ASP A 17 -23.59 5.61 -39.56
CA ASP A 17 -24.97 5.21 -39.87
C ASP A 17 -25.01 4.06 -40.92
N PRO A 18 -26.15 3.34 -41.10
CA PRO A 18 -26.30 1.87 -41.19
C PRO A 18 -25.82 1.19 -42.49
N THR A 19 -24.94 1.83 -43.25
CA THR A 19 -24.37 1.29 -44.49
C THR A 19 -23.55 0.01 -44.28
N PHE A 20 -23.02 -0.20 -43.08
CA PHE A 20 -22.39 -1.48 -42.67
C PHE A 20 -23.44 -2.60 -42.48
N VAL A 21 -24.60 -2.30 -41.90
CA VAL A 21 -25.70 -3.28 -41.71
C VAL A 21 -26.30 -3.71 -43.05
N ALA A 22 -26.35 -2.79 -44.02
CA ALA A 22 -26.75 -3.09 -45.39
C ALA A 22 -25.72 -3.94 -46.17
N LEU A 23 -24.44 -3.92 -45.77
CA LEU A 23 -23.37 -4.76 -46.34
C LEU A 23 -23.26 -6.14 -45.68
N THR A 24 -23.85 -6.34 -44.50
CA THR A 24 -23.96 -7.64 -43.83
C THR A 24 -25.29 -8.36 -44.12
N HIS A 25 -25.90 -8.12 -45.30
CA HIS A 25 -27.08 -8.83 -45.80
C HIS A 25 -26.79 -10.32 -46.13
N MET A 26 -26.25 -11.04 -45.17
CA MET A 26 -26.31 -12.49 -45.09
C MET A 26 -27.47 -12.80 -44.14
N ASP A 27 -28.52 -13.43 -44.67
CA ASP A 27 -29.85 -13.68 -44.09
C ASP A 27 -29.88 -14.42 -42.72
N GLU A 28 -28.74 -14.64 -42.05
CA GLU A 28 -28.65 -15.34 -40.76
C GLU A 28 -28.45 -14.44 -39.53
N LEU A 29 -28.16 -13.13 -39.71
CA LEU A 29 -27.87 -12.22 -38.59
C LEU A 29 -29.06 -11.35 -38.15
N SER A 30 -30.30 -11.81 -38.36
CA SER A 30 -31.52 -11.08 -37.98
C SER A 30 -31.87 -11.13 -36.48
N VAL A 31 -31.01 -11.70 -35.63
CA VAL A 31 -31.24 -11.86 -34.19
C VAL A 31 -30.63 -10.74 -33.33
N ILE A 32 -29.73 -9.90 -33.87
CA ILE A 32 -29.18 -8.77 -33.12
C ILE A 32 -29.94 -7.50 -33.52
N ASP A 33 -31.03 -7.25 -32.78
CA ASP A 33 -31.85 -6.03 -32.89
C ASP A 33 -30.98 -4.76 -32.94
N GLN A 34 -31.32 -3.82 -33.82
CA GLN A 34 -30.60 -2.55 -34.06
C GLN A 34 -30.39 -1.73 -32.77
N SER A 35 -31.24 -1.96 -31.77
CA SER A 35 -31.15 -1.37 -30.43
C SER A 35 -29.93 -1.85 -29.62
N TYR A 36 -29.49 -3.11 -29.79
CA TYR A 36 -28.38 -3.67 -28.99
C TYR A 36 -27.02 -3.16 -29.44
N VAL A 37 -26.82 -2.92 -30.74
CA VAL A 37 -25.56 -2.37 -31.27
C VAL A 37 -25.35 -0.94 -30.80
N LEU A 38 -26.41 -0.12 -30.83
CA LEU A 38 -26.39 1.26 -30.37
C LEU A 38 -26.21 1.36 -28.84
N ASN A 39 -26.91 0.52 -28.08
CA ASN A 39 -26.74 0.43 -26.63
C ASN A 39 -25.33 -0.08 -26.26
N GLY A 40 -24.78 -1.02 -27.02
CA GLY A 40 -23.41 -1.51 -26.88
C GLY A 40 -22.37 -0.42 -27.12
N ALA A 41 -22.55 0.40 -28.16
CA ALA A 41 -21.69 1.54 -28.44
C ALA A 41 -21.71 2.56 -27.28
N TYR A 42 -22.89 2.82 -26.70
CA TYR A 42 -23.03 3.72 -25.55
C TYR A 42 -22.29 3.22 -24.31
N VAL A 43 -22.37 1.91 -24.02
CA VAL A 43 -21.64 1.28 -22.91
C VAL A 43 -20.12 1.36 -23.12
N ILE A 44 -19.64 1.14 -24.36
CA ILE A 44 -18.22 1.25 -24.71
C ILE A 44 -17.72 2.70 -24.56
N MET A 45 -18.52 3.69 -24.98
CA MET A 45 -18.19 5.11 -24.79
C MET A 45 -18.13 5.50 -23.31
N ALA A 46 -19.13 5.09 -22.51
CA ALA A 46 -19.17 5.38 -21.08
C ALA A 46 -18.01 4.71 -20.32
N GLY A 47 -17.72 3.44 -20.62
CA GLY A 47 -16.58 2.73 -20.06
C GLY A 47 -15.24 3.33 -20.48
N GLY A 48 -15.10 3.71 -21.76
CA GLY A 48 -13.92 4.39 -22.28
C GLY A 48 -13.67 5.73 -21.61
N ALA A 49 -14.72 6.52 -21.37
CA ALA A 49 -14.66 7.79 -20.64
C ALA A 49 -14.23 7.59 -19.18
N ALA A 50 -14.78 6.60 -18.47
CA ALA A 50 -14.39 6.29 -17.09
C ALA A 50 -12.91 5.89 -17.02
N ILE A 51 -12.45 4.99 -17.90
CA ILE A 51 -11.04 4.55 -17.96
C ILE A 51 -10.11 5.72 -18.32
N PHE A 52 -10.56 6.63 -19.20
CA PHE A 52 -9.82 7.84 -19.53
C PHE A 52 -9.71 8.79 -18.33
N ILE A 53 -10.80 8.99 -17.56
CA ILE A 53 -10.79 9.83 -16.35
C ILE A 53 -9.87 9.23 -15.28
N PHE A 54 -9.99 7.94 -14.99
CA PHE A 54 -9.11 7.28 -14.01
C PHE A 54 -7.64 7.28 -14.47
N GLY A 55 -7.39 7.10 -15.77
CA GLY A 55 -6.06 7.21 -16.36
C GLY A 55 -5.49 8.63 -16.28
N LEU A 56 -6.32 9.66 -16.51
CA LEU A 56 -5.94 11.06 -16.32
C LEU A 56 -5.69 11.37 -14.85
N MET A 57 -6.49 10.86 -13.91
CA MET A 57 -6.22 11.01 -12.47
C MET A 57 -4.90 10.33 -12.08
N GLY A 58 -4.59 9.17 -12.63
CA GLY A 58 -3.30 8.49 -12.43
C GLY A 58 -2.12 9.28 -13.02
N ILE A 59 -2.28 9.84 -14.22
CA ILE A 59 -1.25 10.68 -14.85
C ILE A 59 -1.12 12.01 -14.11
N ILE A 60 -2.21 12.64 -13.66
CA ILE A 60 -2.19 13.87 -12.87
C ILE A 60 -1.56 13.59 -11.51
N ALA A 61 -1.81 12.44 -10.88
CA ALA A 61 -1.12 12.05 -9.64
C ALA A 61 0.38 11.80 -9.86
N ALA A 62 0.76 11.25 -11.01
CA ALA A 62 2.16 11.06 -11.40
C ALA A 62 2.85 12.37 -11.83
N CYS A 63 2.13 13.31 -12.45
CA CYS A 63 2.64 14.58 -12.94
C CYS A 63 2.56 15.71 -11.91
N SER A 64 1.61 15.67 -10.96
CA SER A 64 1.64 16.54 -9.78
C SER A 64 2.84 16.20 -8.90
N ALA A 65 3.37 14.98 -9.02
CA ALA A 65 4.69 14.60 -8.58
C ALA A 65 5.79 15.07 -9.54
N ASN A 66 6.05 16.38 -9.56
CA ASN A 66 7.45 16.81 -9.55
C ASN A 66 8.15 16.00 -8.43
N ALA A 67 9.41 15.55 -8.59
CA ALA A 67 10.09 14.73 -7.57
C ALA A 67 10.00 15.33 -6.13
N CYS A 68 9.80 16.65 -6.03
CA CYS A 68 9.45 17.35 -4.81
C CYS A 68 8.17 16.82 -4.12
N LEU A 69 7.08 16.50 -4.82
CA LEU A 69 5.81 16.08 -4.23
C LEU A 69 5.91 14.71 -3.53
N LEU A 70 6.62 13.76 -4.14
CA LEU A 70 6.87 12.44 -3.54
C LEU A 70 7.74 12.58 -2.28
N GLY A 71 8.78 13.42 -2.33
CA GLY A 71 9.58 13.75 -1.15
C GLY A 71 8.83 14.55 -0.07
N THR A 72 7.86 15.41 -0.45
CA THR A 72 7.03 16.12 0.53
C THR A 72 6.06 15.20 1.24
N TRP A 73 5.52 14.18 0.55
CA TRP A 73 4.66 13.19 1.17
C TRP A 73 5.43 12.37 2.21
N GLU A 74 6.63 11.91 1.88
CA GLU A 74 7.47 11.17 2.81
C GLU A 74 7.76 11.99 4.07
N LYS A 75 8.20 13.25 3.91
CA LYS A 75 8.44 14.17 5.04
C LYS A 75 7.19 14.43 5.87
N HIS A 76 6.03 14.58 5.22
CA HIS A 76 4.77 14.79 5.93
C HIS A 76 4.34 13.55 6.71
N LEU A 77 4.55 12.35 6.16
CA LEU A 77 4.29 11.10 6.85
C LEU A 77 5.23 10.92 8.05
N ASP A 78 6.53 11.19 7.87
CA ASP A 78 7.53 11.13 8.93
C ASP A 78 7.14 12.03 10.11
N GLN A 79 6.80 13.30 9.82
CA GLN A 79 6.34 14.25 10.83
C GLN A 79 5.03 13.82 11.49
N ALA A 80 4.09 13.26 10.74
CA ALA A 80 2.83 12.78 11.29
C ALA A 80 3.06 11.62 12.28
N ILE A 81 3.95 10.69 11.95
CA ILE A 81 4.31 9.57 12.82
C ILE A 81 5.03 10.07 14.07
N GLU A 82 6.00 10.98 13.93
CA GLU A 82 6.70 11.57 15.08
C GLU A 82 5.77 12.35 16.00
N ASN A 83 4.82 13.12 15.45
CA ASN A 83 3.86 13.87 16.26
C ASN A 83 2.89 12.91 16.97
N LYS A 84 2.42 11.86 16.30
CA LYS A 84 1.61 10.82 16.95
C LYS A 84 2.39 10.05 18.00
N LEU A 85 3.67 9.79 17.77
CA LEU A 85 4.54 9.20 18.79
C LEU A 85 4.63 10.11 20.01
N LYS A 86 4.84 11.41 19.83
CA LYS A 86 4.95 12.36 20.94
C LYS A 86 3.67 12.47 21.76
N GLU A 87 2.52 12.51 21.09
CA GLU A 87 1.22 12.80 21.70
C GLU A 87 0.40 11.57 22.10
N GLU A 88 0.54 10.41 21.44
CA GLU A 88 -0.35 9.26 21.70
C GLU A 88 0.35 8.04 22.30
N TYR A 89 1.69 8.01 22.25
CA TYR A 89 2.45 6.89 22.81
C TYR A 89 2.52 6.97 24.33
N ASN A 90 2.05 5.91 24.99
CA ASN A 90 2.04 5.83 26.45
C ASN A 90 2.92 4.70 27.01
N GLY A 91 3.52 3.86 26.15
CA GLY A 91 4.45 2.79 26.56
C GLY A 91 3.87 1.76 27.54
N LEU A 92 2.54 1.66 27.63
CA LEU A 92 1.85 0.72 28.52
C LEU A 92 1.56 -0.60 27.78
N TRP A 93 1.93 -1.73 28.40
CA TRP A 93 1.63 -3.09 27.91
C TRP A 93 0.14 -3.34 27.63
N ASN A 94 -0.74 -2.69 28.41
CA ASN A 94 -2.20 -2.79 28.31
C ASN A 94 -2.83 -1.48 27.82
N SER A 95 -2.09 -0.66 27.06
CA SER A 95 -2.64 0.55 26.45
C SER A 95 -3.89 0.22 25.63
N GLU A 96 -4.95 1.02 25.73
CA GLU A 96 -6.09 0.90 24.80
C GLU A 96 -5.78 1.51 23.42
N ASN A 97 -4.72 2.33 23.33
CA ASN A 97 -4.37 3.04 22.10
C ASN A 97 -3.87 2.04 21.04
N SER A 98 -4.57 1.99 19.90
CA SER A 98 -4.17 1.20 18.75
C SER A 98 -2.76 1.53 18.28
N PHE A 99 -2.37 2.80 18.32
CA PHE A 99 -1.02 3.23 17.92
C PHE A 99 0.07 2.55 18.77
N THR A 100 -0.03 2.62 20.10
CA THR A 100 0.97 2.03 21.01
C THR A 100 1.09 0.52 20.79
N LYS A 101 -0.03 -0.21 20.69
CA LYS A 101 -0.01 -1.66 20.46
C LYS A 101 0.71 -2.06 19.18
N HIS A 102 0.40 -1.37 18.08
CA HIS A 102 1.03 -1.68 16.80
C HIS A 102 2.50 -1.27 16.79
N PHE A 103 2.82 -0.11 17.37
CA PHE A 103 4.17 0.40 17.45
C PHE A 103 5.08 -0.52 18.28
N ASP A 104 4.63 -0.97 19.45
CA ASP A 104 5.36 -1.94 20.29
C ASP A 104 5.57 -3.28 19.57
N ASN A 105 4.64 -3.71 18.72
CA ASN A 105 4.81 -4.95 17.95
C ASN A 105 5.86 -4.79 16.84
N ILE A 106 5.96 -3.60 16.23
CA ILE A 106 6.95 -3.29 15.19
C ILE A 106 8.36 -3.17 15.80
N GLN A 107 8.47 -2.65 17.03
CA GLN A 107 9.74 -2.46 17.74
C GLN A 107 10.49 -3.77 18.10
N LYS A 108 9.91 -4.94 17.85
CA LYS A 108 10.59 -6.23 18.04
C LYS A 108 11.77 -6.46 17.08
N SER A 109 12.02 -5.55 16.15
CA SER A 109 13.12 -5.66 15.17
C SER A 109 13.84 -4.33 14.89
N CYS A 110 13.42 -3.24 15.53
CA CYS A 110 13.92 -1.89 15.36
C CYS A 110 13.56 -1.07 16.60
N CYS A 111 14.18 0.09 16.83
CA CYS A 111 13.80 0.95 17.95
C CYS A 111 13.65 2.40 17.53
N GLY A 112 12.55 3.02 17.99
CA GLY A 112 12.18 4.36 17.59
C GLY A 112 11.74 4.45 16.13
N PHE A 113 11.30 5.63 15.72
CA PHE A 113 10.94 5.86 14.32
C PHE A 113 12.21 6.04 13.47
N GLN A 114 13.02 7.03 13.83
CA GLN A 114 14.37 7.25 13.30
C GLN A 114 15.43 6.67 14.24
N ASN A 115 15.30 6.89 15.56
CA ASN A 115 16.25 6.40 16.56
C ASN A 115 15.63 6.40 17.97
N SER A 116 16.35 5.84 18.93
CA SER A 116 16.02 5.81 20.36
C SER A 116 15.76 7.21 20.97
N SER A 117 16.34 8.28 20.40
CA SER A 117 16.10 9.66 20.86
C SER A 117 14.68 10.17 20.62
N ASP A 118 13.88 9.53 19.75
CA ASP A 118 12.51 9.95 19.47
C ASP A 118 11.62 9.90 20.72
N PHE A 119 11.95 9.03 21.66
CA PHE A 119 11.24 8.90 22.93
C PHE A 119 11.57 10.04 23.91
N GLU A 120 12.62 10.83 23.70
CA GLU A 120 12.89 11.99 24.55
C GLU A 120 11.76 13.03 24.48
N LEU A 121 11.13 13.13 23.31
CA LEU A 121 10.08 14.11 23.02
C LEU A 121 8.67 13.64 23.40
N THR A 122 8.50 12.39 23.82
CA THR A 122 7.17 11.87 24.20
C THR A 122 6.72 12.44 25.53
N THR A 123 5.50 12.98 25.57
CA THR A 123 4.93 13.63 26.76
C THR A 123 4.03 12.71 27.55
N ASN A 124 3.33 11.78 26.89
CA ASN A 124 2.36 10.87 27.51
C ASN A 124 2.95 9.54 28.00
N TRP A 125 4.21 9.26 27.67
CA TRP A 125 4.91 8.08 28.17
C TRP A 125 5.58 8.40 29.51
N ASN A 126 5.24 7.63 30.54
CA ASN A 126 5.93 7.71 31.81
C ASN A 126 7.29 6.99 31.74
N LYS A 127 8.37 7.77 31.87
CA LYS A 127 9.75 7.29 31.77
C LYS A 127 10.34 6.84 33.09
N THR A 128 9.62 6.93 34.21
CA THR A 128 10.16 6.50 35.50
C THR A 128 10.18 4.97 35.56
N LEU A 129 11.36 4.39 35.73
CA LEU A 129 11.53 2.97 36.00
C LEU A 129 11.35 2.70 37.50
N ASP A 130 11.00 1.47 37.86
CA ASP A 130 10.78 1.05 39.25
C ASP A 130 12.05 1.19 40.13
N ASP A 131 13.24 1.18 39.52
CA ASP A 131 14.54 1.37 40.19
C ASP A 131 14.90 2.87 40.40
N GLY A 132 14.02 3.80 40.04
CA GLY A 132 14.25 5.25 40.16
C GLY A 132 15.09 5.88 39.04
N ASN A 133 15.56 5.06 38.09
CA ASN A 133 16.22 5.52 36.86
C ASN A 133 15.20 5.97 35.80
N THR A 134 15.65 6.74 34.81
CA THR A 134 14.82 7.19 33.69
C THR A 134 14.98 6.23 32.50
N ALA A 135 13.87 5.72 31.98
CA ALA A 135 13.81 4.97 30.74
C ALA A 135 14.11 5.88 29.54
N VAL A 136 15.11 5.49 28.76
CA VAL A 136 15.49 6.09 27.48
C VAL A 136 14.66 5.46 26.35
N VAL A 137 14.43 4.15 26.41
CA VAL A 137 13.65 3.40 25.40
C VAL A 137 12.56 2.57 26.07
N PRO A 138 11.45 2.27 25.35
CA PRO A 138 10.42 1.38 25.86
C PRO A 138 10.87 -0.08 25.84
N LEU A 139 10.19 -0.90 26.62
CA LEU A 139 10.59 -2.31 26.77
C LEU A 139 10.42 -3.15 25.49
N ALA A 140 9.59 -2.72 24.53
CA ALA A 140 9.46 -3.38 23.24
C ALA A 140 10.72 -3.27 22.36
N CYS A 141 11.58 -2.26 22.58
CA CYS A 141 12.89 -2.13 21.92
C CYS A 141 13.97 -3.08 22.47
N CYS A 142 13.74 -3.72 23.61
CA CYS A 142 14.74 -4.55 24.27
C CYS A 142 14.70 -5.98 23.74
N LYS A 143 15.87 -6.52 23.41
CA LYS A 143 16.03 -7.92 23.02
C LYS A 143 15.79 -8.78 24.24
N LEU A 144 14.74 -9.60 24.20
CA LEU A 144 14.61 -10.68 25.19
C LEU A 144 15.73 -11.69 24.92
N LYS A 145 16.73 -11.78 25.80
CA LYS A 145 17.58 -12.97 25.83
C LYS A 145 16.66 -14.14 26.13
N ASN A 146 16.73 -15.16 25.27
CA ASN A 146 15.88 -16.33 25.34
C ASN A 146 16.12 -17.01 26.69
N SER A 147 15.27 -16.73 27.67
CA SER A 147 15.24 -17.49 28.92
C SER A 147 14.72 -18.88 28.56
N THR A 148 15.61 -19.78 28.17
CA THR A 148 15.39 -21.23 28.23
C THR A 148 15.17 -21.74 29.66
N SER A 149 15.07 -20.84 30.63
CA SER A 149 14.59 -21.10 31.98
C SER A 149 13.42 -20.18 32.28
N VAL A 150 12.21 -20.72 32.13
CA VAL A 150 11.06 -20.36 32.97
C VAL A 150 11.45 -20.74 34.40
N GLY A 151 12.27 -19.91 35.01
CA GLY A 151 12.59 -19.90 36.42
C GLY A 151 12.17 -18.53 36.93
N ASN A 152 11.57 -18.51 38.11
CA ASN A 152 11.09 -17.33 38.82
C ASN A 152 12.25 -16.41 39.23
N ASP A 153 13.00 -15.90 38.26
CA ASP A 153 14.11 -15.00 38.49
C ASP A 153 13.70 -13.57 38.16
N THR A 154 13.73 -12.76 39.20
CA THR A 154 13.76 -11.29 39.20
C THR A 154 14.84 -10.70 38.28
N SER A 155 15.76 -11.52 37.75
CA SER A 155 16.78 -11.15 36.77
C SER A 155 16.23 -10.79 35.38
N SER A 156 15.08 -11.34 34.99
CA SER A 156 14.46 -11.01 33.70
C SER A 156 13.76 -9.64 33.69
N ALA A 157 13.38 -9.13 34.86
CA ALA A 157 12.91 -7.75 35.03
C ALA A 157 14.11 -6.79 35.11
N ALA A 158 15.13 -7.13 35.89
CA ALA A 158 16.35 -6.33 36.01
C ALA A 158 17.08 -6.13 34.67
N GLN A 159 17.20 -7.18 33.84
CA GLN A 159 17.83 -7.08 32.52
C GLN A 159 17.01 -6.22 31.53
N ARG A 160 15.69 -6.21 31.71
CA ARG A 160 14.77 -5.36 30.96
C ARG A 160 14.82 -3.91 31.41
N ILE A 161 15.09 -3.66 32.69
CA ILE A 161 15.29 -2.32 33.24
C ILE A 161 16.65 -1.75 32.80
N ASP A 162 17.69 -2.58 32.76
CA ASP A 162 19.04 -2.20 32.28
C ASP A 162 19.04 -1.72 30.83
N CYS A 163 18.39 -2.45 29.91
CA CYS A 163 18.24 -2.02 28.51
C CYS A 163 17.43 -0.73 28.35
N GLN A 164 16.38 -0.54 29.15
CA GLN A 164 15.58 0.69 29.10
C GLN A 164 16.39 1.90 29.59
N ALA A 165 17.25 1.73 30.59
CA ALA A 165 18.10 2.82 31.10
C ALA A 165 19.37 3.05 30.27
N SER A 166 19.97 2.00 29.70
CA SER A 166 21.20 2.06 28.92
C SER A 166 21.13 1.13 27.69
N PRO A 167 20.60 1.61 26.55
CA PRO A 167 20.53 0.83 25.33
C PRO A 167 21.92 0.68 24.67
N THR A 168 22.28 -0.54 24.30
CA THR A 168 23.51 -0.94 23.60
C THR A 168 23.16 -1.91 22.47
N ASP A 169 24.02 -2.02 21.44
CA ASP A 169 23.76 -2.88 20.27
C ASP A 169 23.51 -4.36 20.62
N GLU A 170 24.00 -4.82 21.77
CA GLU A 170 23.81 -6.18 22.25
C GLU A 170 22.47 -6.39 22.97
N ASN A 171 21.98 -5.39 23.73
CA ASN A 171 20.79 -5.51 24.57
C ASN A 171 19.50 -4.93 23.93
N SER A 172 19.63 -4.07 22.92
CA SER A 172 18.50 -3.41 22.24
C SER A 172 18.61 -3.49 20.71
N PHE A 173 17.53 -3.14 20.02
CA PHE A 173 17.55 -2.92 18.57
C PHE A 173 18.01 -1.48 18.30
N SER A 174 19.22 -1.29 17.78
CA SER A 174 19.78 0.05 17.53
C SER A 174 19.36 0.68 16.20
N MET A 175 18.86 -0.11 15.25
CA MET A 175 18.38 0.37 13.96
C MET A 175 16.99 1.00 14.07
N GLY A 176 16.79 2.16 13.43
CA GLY A 176 15.50 2.84 13.36
C GLY A 176 14.46 2.05 12.57
N CYS A 177 13.18 2.16 12.94
CA CYS A 177 12.13 1.41 12.24
C CYS A 177 11.90 1.90 10.81
N LYS A 178 12.11 3.19 10.51
CA LYS A 178 12.02 3.73 9.15
C LYS A 178 12.99 3.01 8.20
N GLU A 179 14.26 2.96 8.58
CA GLU A 179 15.32 2.31 7.79
C GLU A 179 15.03 0.82 7.59
N LYS A 180 14.50 0.14 8.62
CA LYS A 180 14.15 -1.27 8.52
C LYS A 180 12.99 -1.52 7.56
N ILE A 181 12.02 -0.62 7.54
CA ILE A 181 10.87 -0.66 6.63
C ILE A 181 11.34 -0.44 5.19
N GLU A 182 12.26 0.50 4.96
CA GLU A 182 12.87 0.74 3.64
C GLU A 182 13.59 -0.50 3.11
N ASP A 183 14.41 -1.17 3.93
CA ASP A 183 15.07 -2.44 3.59
C ASP A 183 14.06 -3.53 3.19
N VAL A 184 12.94 -3.63 3.91
CA VAL A 184 11.85 -4.55 3.58
C VAL A 184 11.22 -4.18 2.24
N PHE A 185 10.91 -2.91 1.99
CA PHE A 185 10.35 -2.47 0.72
C PHE A 185 11.28 -2.75 -0.47
N GLU A 186 12.58 -2.48 -0.32
CA GLU A 186 13.57 -2.77 -1.36
C GLU A 186 13.64 -4.25 -1.70
N LYS A 187 13.41 -5.13 -0.71
CA LYS A 187 13.38 -6.57 -0.92
C LYS A 187 12.12 -7.05 -1.64
N TYR A 188 10.96 -6.49 -1.31
CA TYR A 188 9.67 -6.95 -1.83
C TYR A 188 9.21 -6.22 -3.10
N GLN A 189 9.85 -5.11 -3.50
CA GLN A 189 9.45 -4.32 -4.67
C GLN A 189 9.32 -5.17 -5.96
N ALA A 190 10.27 -6.08 -6.20
CA ALA A 190 10.29 -6.89 -7.41
C ALA A 190 9.09 -7.85 -7.47
N ILE A 191 8.67 -8.38 -6.32
CA ILE A 191 7.51 -9.28 -6.20
C ILE A 191 6.22 -8.51 -6.49
N ILE A 192 6.07 -7.32 -5.90
CA ILE A 192 4.89 -6.47 -6.10
C ILE A 192 4.76 -6.06 -7.58
N ILE A 193 5.86 -5.66 -8.21
CA ILE A 193 5.90 -5.33 -9.64
C ILE A 193 5.51 -6.56 -10.47
N GLY A 194 6.06 -7.74 -10.16
CA GLY A 194 5.76 -8.98 -10.86
C GLY A 194 4.27 -9.38 -10.79
N VAL A 195 3.66 -9.31 -9.60
CA VAL A 195 2.22 -9.59 -9.42
C VAL A 195 1.37 -8.60 -10.21
N THR A 196 1.71 -7.32 -10.16
CA THR A 196 0.95 -6.27 -10.85
C THR A 196 0.98 -6.45 -12.37
N VAL A 197 2.16 -6.69 -12.94
CA VAL A 197 2.32 -6.94 -14.39
C VAL A 197 1.58 -8.21 -14.82
N THR A 198 1.67 -9.28 -14.02
CA THR A 198 0.99 -10.55 -14.32
C THR A 198 -0.53 -10.39 -14.28
N LEU A 199 -1.06 -9.68 -13.29
CA LEU A 199 -2.49 -9.38 -13.21
C LEU A 199 -2.94 -8.57 -14.44
N VAL A 200 -2.21 -7.52 -14.81
CA VAL A 200 -2.52 -6.73 -16.01
C VAL A 200 -2.49 -7.60 -17.26
N PHE A 201 -1.46 -8.45 -17.43
CA PHE A 201 -1.37 -9.37 -18.56
C PHE A 201 -2.55 -10.36 -18.60
N CYS A 202 -2.92 -10.95 -17.45
CA CYS A 202 -4.09 -11.82 -17.35
C CYS A 202 -5.39 -11.11 -17.76
N GLN A 203 -5.58 -9.86 -17.34
CA GLN A 203 -6.76 -9.09 -17.71
C GLN A 203 -6.78 -8.73 -19.20
N VAL A 204 -5.62 -8.40 -19.78
CA VAL A 204 -5.50 -8.10 -21.22
C VAL A 204 -5.79 -9.31 -22.08
N ASN A 205 -5.30 -10.51 -21.72
CA ASN A 205 -5.61 -11.74 -22.46
C ASN A 205 -7.09 -12.13 -22.39
N LYS A 206 -7.75 -11.92 -21.24
CA LYS A 206 -9.20 -12.15 -21.11
C LYS A 206 -10.01 -11.20 -22.00
N LEU A 207 -9.58 -9.94 -22.10
CA LEU A 207 -10.15 -8.96 -23.02
C LEU A 207 -9.93 -9.34 -24.49
N TRP A 208 -8.78 -9.90 -24.81
CA TRP A 208 -8.45 -10.36 -26.16
C TRP A 208 -9.27 -11.59 -26.57
N ALA A 209 -9.39 -12.59 -25.69
CA ALA A 209 -10.25 -13.76 -25.91
C ALA A 209 -11.74 -13.40 -25.97
N PHE A 210 -12.19 -12.42 -25.16
CA PHE A 210 -13.55 -11.88 -25.26
C PHE A 210 -13.78 -11.19 -26.60
N LYS A 211 -12.78 -10.45 -27.11
CA LYS A 211 -12.84 -9.86 -28.46
C LYS A 211 -12.92 -10.92 -29.55
N GLU A 212 -12.11 -11.97 -29.49
CA GLU A 212 -12.15 -13.09 -30.47
C GLU A 212 -13.46 -13.89 -30.40
N CYS A 213 -14.02 -14.06 -29.20
CA CYS A 213 -15.34 -14.67 -29.02
C CYS A 213 -16.47 -13.79 -29.60
N LEU A 214 -16.32 -12.47 -29.58
CA LEU A 214 -17.26 -11.54 -30.19
C LEU A 214 -17.13 -11.46 -31.72
N THR A 215 -15.94 -11.70 -32.29
CA THR A 215 -15.73 -11.71 -33.75
C THR A 215 -16.00 -13.06 -34.40
N GLY A 216 -16.33 -14.12 -33.65
CA GLY A 216 -16.90 -15.36 -34.21
C GLY A 216 -15.94 -16.17 -35.09
N ASP A 217 -14.63 -15.93 -35.05
CA ASP A 217 -13.65 -16.59 -35.93
C ASP A 217 -13.26 -18.02 -35.48
N LEU A 218 -13.99 -18.63 -34.54
CA LEU A 218 -13.69 -19.97 -33.98
C LEU A 218 -14.41 -21.13 -34.68
N TRP A 219 -14.99 -20.91 -35.87
CA TRP A 219 -15.56 -21.96 -36.73
C TRP A 219 -15.17 -21.80 -38.22
N LYS A 220 -13.88 -21.59 -38.50
CA LYS A 220 -13.28 -21.94 -39.80
C LYS A 220 -11.99 -22.73 -39.61
#